data_AF-A0A8T5F921-F1
#
_entry.id   AF-A0A8T5F921-F1
#
_cell.length_a   1.000
_cell.length_b   1.000
_cell.length_c   1.000
_cell.angle_alpha   90.00
_cell.angle_beta   90.00
_cell.angle_gamma   90.00
#
_symmetry.space_group_name_H-M   'P 1'
#
loop_
_entity.id
_entity.type
_entity.pdbx_description
1 polymer ?
#
loop_
_entity_poly.entity_id
_entity_poly.type
_entity_poly.pdbx_seq_one_letter_code
_entity_poly.pdbx_strand_id
1 'polypeptide(L)'
;MKKEFRSFEDARKFVQKLNLKTYKEWKNYCKSNNIPEDIPRAPDQKYKDEWISWGDFLGTGRIATNLRTYRGFEDTRKFVHSLKLKNANEWRKYGKSGKKPDDINSHPYEIYKEEWISWGDFLGTGRISDKERSKKFRSFESARKFAQSLNLKTVRDWKQFCESDRKPDDIPSAPWFSYQNKGWNGFNDFLGTGFASFKKAREFAQSLNLKTMRDWKQFCESDRKPDEIPTTPQAVYKNKGWISAGDWLGTGNVASINKKFRSFNDARVFAQSLNLKNGNEWNNFCRSKKNPEDIPRNPQAVYRNKGWISVGDWLGTGSISVVEKSKNYLPFKEARVIARDLAKKYNILTWEDWKKAYQEGKIPKNIPNFPDGKYSKKQRLKEGGKVK
;
A
#
# COMPACT_ATOMS: atom_id res chain seq x y z
N MET A 1 -12.80 15.12 -85.27
CA MET A 1 -13.25 16.50 -85.00
C MET A 1 -12.75 16.93 -83.64
N LYS A 2 -12.02 18.06 -83.55
CA LYS A 2 -11.76 18.69 -82.25
C LYS A 2 -13.10 19.23 -81.75
N LYS A 3 -13.56 18.79 -80.58
CA LYS A 3 -14.76 19.36 -79.96
C LYS A 3 -14.48 20.82 -79.63
N GLU A 4 -15.33 21.71 -80.14
CA GLU A 4 -15.29 23.13 -79.83
C GLU A 4 -16.08 23.35 -78.54
N PHE A 5 -15.42 23.91 -77.53
CA PHE A 5 -16.02 24.16 -76.22
C PHE A 5 -16.31 25.65 -76.09
N ARG A 6 -17.46 25.99 -75.49
CA ARG A 6 -17.81 27.40 -75.20
C ARG A 6 -16.83 28.03 -74.21
N SER A 7 -16.86 29.37 -74.12
CA SER A 7 -16.04 30.15 -73.18
C SER A 7 -16.25 29.70 -71.74
N PHE A 8 -15.26 29.92 -70.87
CA PHE A 8 -15.39 29.63 -69.43
C PHE A 8 -16.58 30.37 -68.83
N GLU A 9 -16.77 31.65 -69.19
CA GLU A 9 -17.85 32.48 -68.68
C GLU A 9 -19.24 31.91 -69.03
N ASP A 10 -19.43 31.45 -70.25
CA ASP A 10 -20.71 30.89 -70.71
C ASP A 10 -20.95 29.49 -70.17
N ALA A 11 -19.89 28.68 -70.04
CA ALA A 11 -19.96 27.39 -69.36
C ALA A 11 -20.33 27.58 -67.89
N ARG A 12 -19.68 28.51 -67.19
CA ARG A 12 -19.95 28.84 -65.79
C ARG A 12 -21.39 29.31 -65.60
N LYS A 13 -21.85 30.29 -66.38
CA LYS A 13 -23.24 30.79 -66.33
C LYS A 13 -24.26 29.68 -66.56
N PHE A 14 -24.00 28.75 -67.49
CA PHE A 14 -24.86 27.60 -67.70
C PHE A 14 -24.88 26.68 -66.49
N VAL A 15 -23.71 26.29 -65.98
CA VAL A 15 -23.60 25.34 -64.86
C VAL A 15 -24.19 25.90 -63.57
N GLN A 16 -24.05 27.20 -63.32
CA GLN A 16 -24.67 27.87 -62.18
C GLN A 16 -26.21 27.83 -62.22
N LYS A 17 -26.83 27.87 -63.42
CA LYS A 17 -28.29 27.70 -63.58
C LYS A 17 -28.78 26.30 -63.22
N LEU A 18 -27.92 25.28 -63.29
CA LEU A 18 -28.27 23.91 -62.90
C LEU A 18 -28.36 23.73 -61.37
N ASN A 19 -27.90 24.71 -60.60
CA ASN A 19 -27.97 24.73 -59.13
C ASN A 19 -27.32 23.51 -58.43
N LEU A 20 -26.32 22.91 -59.08
CA LEU A 20 -25.56 21.76 -58.56
C LEU A 20 -24.68 22.21 -57.38
N LYS A 21 -24.68 21.46 -56.29
CA LYS A 21 -24.01 21.85 -55.03
C LYS A 21 -22.66 21.17 -54.81
N THR A 22 -22.35 20.11 -55.56
CA THR A 22 -21.14 19.32 -55.35
C THR A 22 -20.53 18.82 -56.66
N TYR A 23 -19.21 18.54 -56.64
CA TYR A 23 -18.54 17.84 -57.73
C TYR A 23 -19.19 16.48 -58.05
N LYS A 24 -19.74 15.79 -57.04
CA LYS A 24 -20.45 14.53 -57.24
C LYS A 24 -21.72 14.72 -58.08
N GLU A 25 -22.49 15.78 -57.80
CA GLU A 25 -23.66 16.15 -58.60
C GLU A 25 -23.27 16.54 -60.02
N TRP A 26 -22.20 17.32 -60.20
CA TRP A 26 -21.63 17.61 -61.52
C TRP A 26 -21.25 16.33 -62.28
N LYS A 27 -20.51 15.43 -61.64
CA LYS A 27 -20.10 14.15 -62.23
C LYS A 27 -21.29 13.29 -62.63
N ASN A 28 -22.37 13.31 -61.85
CA ASN A 28 -23.61 12.60 -62.17
C ASN A 28 -24.37 13.26 -63.32
N TYR A 29 -24.43 14.60 -63.36
CA TYR A 29 -25.00 15.36 -64.47
C TYR A 29 -24.27 15.07 -65.78
N CYS A 30 -22.94 15.01 -65.77
CA CYS A 30 -22.15 14.63 -66.96
C CYS A 30 -22.45 13.21 -67.48
N LYS A 31 -23.02 12.33 -66.65
CA LYS A 31 -23.40 10.96 -67.01
C LYS A 31 -24.83 10.83 -67.53
N SER A 32 -25.71 11.81 -67.30
CA SER A 32 -27.14 11.69 -67.58
C SER A 32 -27.54 12.02 -69.03
N ASN A 33 -26.60 12.00 -69.99
CA ASN A 33 -26.77 12.44 -71.40
C ASN A 33 -27.33 13.86 -71.62
N ASN A 34 -27.60 14.62 -70.56
CA ASN A 34 -28.16 15.96 -70.61
C ASN A 34 -27.10 17.08 -70.65
N ILE A 35 -25.82 16.73 -70.77
CA ILE A 35 -24.75 17.72 -70.89
C ILE A 35 -24.63 18.18 -72.35
N PRO A 36 -24.74 19.50 -72.62
CA PRO A 36 -24.47 20.04 -73.95
C PRO A 36 -23.09 19.63 -74.45
N GLU A 37 -22.99 19.29 -75.75
CA GLU A 37 -21.74 18.79 -76.33
C GLU A 37 -20.57 19.77 -76.25
N ASP A 38 -20.89 21.06 -76.17
CA ASP A 38 -19.96 22.19 -76.10
C ASP A 38 -19.56 22.55 -74.66
N ILE A 39 -19.93 21.74 -73.66
CA ILE A 39 -19.47 21.88 -72.27
C ILE A 39 -18.51 20.73 -71.91
N PRO A 40 -17.27 21.04 -71.47
CA PRO A 40 -16.30 20.02 -71.12
C PRO A 40 -16.71 19.28 -69.85
N ARG A 41 -16.57 17.95 -69.85
CA ARG A 41 -16.81 17.11 -68.66
C ARG A 41 -15.80 17.34 -67.53
N ALA A 42 -14.60 17.80 -67.90
CA ALA A 42 -13.51 18.20 -67.00
C ALA A 42 -13.19 19.70 -67.20
N PRO A 43 -14.07 20.61 -66.72
CA PRO A 43 -13.92 22.04 -66.92
C PRO A 43 -12.69 22.60 -66.20
N ASP A 44 -12.28 21.99 -65.09
CA ASP A 44 -11.07 22.31 -64.32
C ASP A 44 -9.77 22.12 -65.12
N GLN A 45 -9.77 21.15 -66.03
CA GLN A 45 -8.64 20.91 -66.92
C GLN A 45 -8.73 21.75 -68.19
N LYS A 46 -9.95 21.92 -68.72
CA LYS A 46 -10.17 22.65 -69.98
C LYS A 46 -9.95 24.16 -69.82
N TYR A 47 -10.41 24.73 -68.72
CA TYR A 47 -10.33 26.16 -68.42
C TYR A 47 -9.22 26.47 -67.41
N LYS A 48 -8.11 25.72 -67.45
CA LYS A 48 -7.05 25.74 -66.44
C LYS A 48 -6.56 27.16 -66.08
N ASP A 49 -6.45 28.04 -67.09
CA ASP A 49 -5.94 29.41 -66.91
C ASP A 49 -6.99 30.38 -66.31
N GLU A 50 -8.28 30.05 -66.43
CA GLU A 50 -9.41 30.84 -65.92
C GLU A 50 -10.05 30.19 -64.66
N TRP A 51 -9.62 28.98 -64.31
CA TRP A 51 -10.25 28.16 -63.27
C TRP A 51 -9.87 28.63 -61.86
N ILE A 52 -10.87 29.09 -61.11
CA ILE A 52 -10.69 29.48 -59.71
C ILE A 52 -10.90 28.29 -58.77
N SER A 53 -12.10 27.71 -58.78
CA SER A 53 -12.44 26.53 -57.97
C SER A 53 -13.77 25.92 -58.42
N TRP A 54 -14.05 24.70 -57.95
CA TRP A 54 -15.38 24.11 -58.08
C TRP A 54 -16.49 24.95 -57.43
N GLY A 55 -16.17 25.72 -56.39
CA GLY A 55 -17.15 26.59 -55.74
C GLY A 55 -17.60 27.74 -56.62
N ASP A 56 -16.66 28.33 -57.35
CA ASP A 56 -16.90 29.39 -58.35
C ASP A 56 -17.68 28.84 -59.55
N PHE A 57 -17.19 27.75 -60.15
CA PHE A 57 -17.78 27.17 -61.35
C PHE A 57 -19.22 26.67 -61.13
N LEU A 58 -19.51 26.08 -59.95
CA LEU A 58 -20.85 25.61 -59.59
C LEU A 58 -21.75 26.71 -58.99
N GLY A 59 -21.20 27.90 -58.69
CA GLY A 59 -21.96 29.01 -58.06
C GLY A 59 -22.38 28.72 -56.61
N THR A 60 -21.59 27.93 -55.88
CA THR A 60 -21.90 27.57 -54.48
C THR A 60 -21.27 28.51 -53.46
N GLY A 61 -20.36 29.38 -53.88
CA GLY A 61 -19.61 30.29 -53.00
C GLY A 61 -18.59 29.59 -52.08
N ARG A 62 -18.43 28.26 -52.16
CA ARG A 62 -17.49 27.50 -51.33
C ARG A 62 -16.04 27.75 -51.74
N ILE A 63 -15.25 28.35 -50.86
CA ILE A 63 -13.82 28.56 -51.10
C ILE A 63 -13.04 27.28 -50.72
N ALA A 64 -12.18 26.82 -51.65
CA ALA A 64 -11.29 25.68 -51.44
C ALA A 64 -10.37 25.95 -50.23
N THR A 65 -10.12 24.93 -49.40
CA THR A 65 -9.42 25.08 -48.11
C THR A 65 -8.06 25.78 -48.23
N ASN A 66 -7.31 25.51 -49.30
CA ASN A 66 -6.01 26.09 -49.59
C ASN A 66 -6.05 27.56 -50.08
N LEU A 67 -7.22 28.05 -50.47
CA LEU A 67 -7.44 29.43 -50.93
C LEU A 67 -8.17 30.29 -49.87
N ARG A 68 -8.43 29.74 -48.67
CA ARG A 68 -9.11 30.48 -47.60
C ARG A 68 -8.18 31.46 -46.93
N THR A 69 -8.56 32.72 -46.92
CA THR A 69 -8.01 33.74 -46.03
C THR A 69 -8.82 33.76 -44.75
N TYR A 70 -8.16 33.60 -43.60
CA TYR A 70 -8.85 33.61 -42.30
C TYR A 70 -8.95 35.02 -41.76
N ARG A 71 -10.10 35.34 -41.17
CA ARG A 71 -10.33 36.62 -40.48
C ARG A 71 -9.32 36.77 -39.33
N GLY A 72 -8.92 37.99 -39.02
CA GLY A 72 -8.06 38.29 -37.86
C GLY A 72 -8.62 37.73 -36.54
N PHE A 73 -7.74 37.45 -35.59
CA PHE A 73 -8.10 36.83 -34.31
C PHE A 73 -9.13 37.66 -33.53
N GLU A 74 -8.95 38.99 -33.45
CA GLU A 74 -9.82 39.88 -32.68
C GLU A 74 -11.27 39.83 -33.17
N ASP A 75 -11.47 39.95 -34.48
CA ASP A 75 -12.82 39.94 -35.06
C ASP A 75 -13.45 38.54 -35.03
N THR A 76 -12.63 37.50 -35.16
CA THR A 76 -13.06 36.11 -34.97
C THR A 76 -13.52 35.89 -33.52
N ARG A 77 -12.76 36.39 -32.54
CA ARG A 77 -13.08 36.31 -31.12
C ARG A 77 -14.38 37.04 -30.79
N LYS A 78 -14.56 38.28 -31.25
CA LYS A 78 -15.82 39.03 -31.11
C LYS A 78 -17.02 38.28 -31.68
N PHE A 79 -16.85 37.69 -32.88
CA PHE A 79 -17.89 36.86 -33.48
C PHE A 79 -18.20 35.63 -32.61
N VAL A 80 -17.19 34.88 -32.17
CA VAL A 80 -17.40 33.67 -31.36
C VAL A 80 -18.04 34.00 -30.01
N HIS A 81 -17.69 35.13 -29.38
CA HIS A 81 -18.32 35.61 -28.15
C HIS A 81 -19.82 35.88 -28.36
N SER A 82 -20.20 36.42 -29.51
CA SER A 82 -21.63 36.66 -29.84
C SER A 82 -22.46 35.37 -29.90
N LEU A 83 -21.84 34.21 -30.15
CA LEU A 83 -22.51 32.91 -30.20
C LEU A 83 -22.85 32.34 -28.82
N LYS A 84 -22.26 32.88 -27.74
CA LYS A 84 -22.49 32.45 -26.33
C LYS A 84 -22.31 30.94 -26.11
N LEU A 85 -21.35 30.32 -26.79
CA LEU A 85 -21.04 28.90 -26.67
C LEU A 85 -20.28 28.63 -25.37
N LYS A 86 -20.64 27.56 -24.66
CA LYS A 86 -20.13 27.30 -23.30
C LYS A 86 -18.83 26.51 -23.25
N ASN A 87 -18.49 25.79 -24.32
CA ASN A 87 -17.36 24.86 -24.35
C ASN A 87 -16.94 24.48 -25.77
N ALA A 88 -15.75 23.85 -25.89
CA ALA A 88 -15.18 23.41 -27.16
C ALA A 88 -16.08 22.40 -27.92
N ASN A 89 -16.91 21.62 -27.22
CA ASN A 89 -17.82 20.67 -27.88
C ASN A 89 -18.97 21.40 -28.58
N GLU A 90 -19.51 22.46 -27.98
CA GLU A 90 -20.50 23.32 -28.62
C GLU A 90 -19.90 24.05 -29.84
N TRP A 91 -18.65 24.51 -29.76
CA TRP A 91 -17.92 25.03 -30.92
C TRP A 91 -17.79 24.01 -32.05
N ARG A 92 -17.39 22.77 -31.74
CA ARG A 92 -17.32 21.69 -32.74
C ARG A 92 -18.67 21.39 -33.38
N LYS A 93 -19.75 21.39 -32.60
CA LYS A 93 -21.13 21.22 -33.11
C LYS A 93 -21.54 22.38 -34.03
N TYR A 94 -21.26 23.62 -33.61
CA TYR A 94 -21.49 24.81 -34.42
C TYR A 94 -20.73 24.75 -35.75
N GLY A 95 -19.46 24.34 -35.74
CA GLY A 95 -18.64 24.15 -36.94
C GLY A 95 -19.23 23.16 -37.95
N LYS A 96 -19.94 22.14 -37.47
CA LYS A 96 -20.62 21.13 -38.32
C LYS A 96 -22.03 21.55 -38.78
N SER A 97 -22.58 22.63 -38.25
CA SER A 97 -23.96 23.05 -38.53
C SER A 97 -24.17 23.68 -39.91
N GLY A 98 -23.07 23.96 -40.65
CA GLY A 98 -23.11 24.73 -41.89
C GLY A 98 -23.26 26.24 -41.70
N LYS A 99 -23.46 26.73 -40.47
CA LYS A 99 -23.59 28.16 -40.14
C LYS A 99 -22.25 28.86 -39.88
N LYS A 100 -21.16 28.10 -39.71
CA LYS A 100 -19.84 28.67 -39.45
C LYS A 100 -19.32 29.35 -40.72
N PRO A 101 -18.98 30.66 -40.66
CA PRO A 101 -18.36 31.36 -41.78
C PRO A 101 -17.12 30.63 -42.35
N ASP A 102 -16.90 30.75 -43.66
CA ASP A 102 -15.79 30.10 -44.36
C ASP A 102 -14.42 30.73 -44.03
N ASP A 103 -14.42 31.99 -43.57
CA ASP A 103 -13.25 32.76 -43.11
C ASP A 103 -12.85 32.46 -41.65
N ILE A 104 -13.52 31.50 -40.98
CA ILE A 104 -13.20 31.07 -39.61
C ILE A 104 -12.88 29.58 -39.58
N ASN A 105 -11.70 29.22 -39.07
CA ASN A 105 -11.28 27.81 -38.98
C ASN A 105 -11.95 27.09 -37.79
N SER A 106 -12.25 25.80 -37.94
CA SER A 106 -12.73 24.94 -36.84
C SER A 106 -11.68 24.65 -35.77
N HIS A 107 -10.40 24.79 -36.10
CA HIS A 107 -9.24 24.63 -35.23
C HIS A 107 -8.53 26.00 -35.07
N PRO A 108 -9.14 26.95 -34.34
CA PRO A 108 -8.61 28.31 -34.20
C PRO A 108 -7.21 28.35 -33.58
N TYR A 109 -6.89 27.41 -32.68
CA TYR A 109 -5.58 27.28 -32.07
C TYR A 109 -4.45 26.93 -33.04
N GLU A 110 -4.75 26.46 -34.25
CA GLU A 110 -3.75 26.22 -35.31
C GLU A 110 -3.50 27.45 -36.17
N ILE A 111 -4.48 28.35 -36.25
CA ILE A 111 -4.43 29.56 -37.08
C ILE A 111 -3.86 30.73 -36.28
N TYR A 112 -4.32 30.90 -35.04
CA TYR A 112 -3.95 32.02 -34.15
C TYR A 112 -2.98 31.54 -33.07
N LYS A 113 -1.91 30.85 -33.47
CA LYS A 113 -1.00 30.18 -32.51
C LYS A 113 -0.39 31.14 -31.49
N GLU A 114 -0.04 32.35 -31.93
CA GLU A 114 0.60 33.37 -31.09
C GLU A 114 -0.41 34.09 -30.19
N GLU A 115 -1.65 34.26 -30.65
CA GLU A 115 -2.71 34.95 -29.92
C GLU A 115 -3.58 34.01 -29.07
N TRP A 116 -3.45 32.69 -29.26
CA TRP A 116 -4.29 31.70 -28.60
C TRP A 116 -3.95 31.57 -27.11
N ILE A 117 -4.84 32.07 -26.26
CA ILE A 117 -4.72 31.93 -24.80
C ILE A 117 -5.36 30.62 -24.33
N SER A 118 -6.65 30.46 -24.59
CA SER A 118 -7.41 29.26 -24.18
C SER A 118 -8.77 29.21 -24.84
N TRP A 119 -9.45 28.06 -24.73
CA TRP A 119 -10.86 27.96 -25.08
C TRP A 119 -11.76 28.91 -24.29
N GLY A 120 -11.41 29.25 -23.04
CA GLY A 120 -12.22 30.16 -22.25
C GLY A 120 -12.18 31.60 -22.77
N ASP A 121 -11.00 32.04 -23.19
CA ASP A 121 -10.77 33.33 -23.85
C ASP A 121 -11.47 33.36 -25.22
N PHE A 122 -11.21 32.36 -26.07
CA PHE A 122 -11.79 32.30 -27.41
C PHE A 122 -13.33 32.25 -27.41
N LEU A 123 -13.93 31.52 -26.46
CA LEU A 123 -15.39 31.40 -26.35
C LEU A 123 -16.04 32.51 -25.52
N GLY A 124 -15.27 33.37 -24.86
CA GLY A 124 -15.79 34.45 -24.01
C GLY A 124 -16.43 33.96 -22.72
N THR A 125 -16.05 32.77 -22.24
CA THR A 125 -16.61 32.17 -21.02
C THR A 125 -15.82 32.52 -19.76
N GLY A 126 -14.64 33.14 -19.91
CA GLY A 126 -13.73 33.43 -18.80
C GLY A 126 -13.12 32.18 -18.12
N ARG A 127 -13.38 30.98 -18.65
CA ARG A 127 -12.90 29.71 -18.09
C ARG A 127 -11.41 29.52 -18.36
N ILE A 128 -10.58 29.76 -17.35
CA ILE A 128 -9.14 29.43 -17.43
C ILE A 128 -8.92 27.90 -17.42
N SER A 129 -7.80 27.45 -18.01
CA SER A 129 -7.44 26.03 -18.00
C SER A 129 -7.19 25.52 -16.58
N ASP A 130 -7.36 24.21 -16.36
CA ASP A 130 -7.06 23.59 -15.07
C ASP A 130 -5.61 23.82 -14.63
N LYS A 131 -4.68 23.86 -15.60
CA LYS A 131 -3.28 24.16 -15.37
C LYS A 131 -3.08 25.57 -14.81
N GLU A 132 -3.70 26.59 -15.42
CA GLU A 132 -3.61 27.96 -14.94
C GLU A 132 -4.34 28.15 -13.61
N ARG A 133 -5.49 27.50 -13.43
CA ARG A 133 -6.21 27.48 -12.15
C ARG A 133 -5.35 26.90 -11.03
N SER A 134 -4.61 25.82 -11.30
CA SER A 134 -3.76 25.16 -10.30
C SER A 134 -2.60 26.01 -9.79
N LYS A 135 -2.12 26.99 -10.58
CA LYS A 135 -1.06 27.91 -10.17
C LYS A 135 -1.53 28.89 -9.09
N LYS A 136 -2.84 29.14 -9.01
CA LYS A 136 -3.44 30.07 -8.05
C LYS A 136 -3.79 29.41 -6.72
N PHE A 137 -3.69 28.07 -6.61
CA PHE A 137 -4.00 27.40 -5.36
C PHE A 137 -2.93 27.67 -4.31
N ARG A 138 -3.38 27.92 -3.07
CA ARG A 138 -2.48 28.08 -1.94
C ARG A 138 -1.69 26.79 -1.67
N SER A 139 -0.58 26.91 -0.94
CA SER A 139 0.26 25.79 -0.55
C SER A 139 -0.54 24.70 0.18
N PHE A 140 -0.08 23.45 0.10
CA PHE A 140 -0.75 22.32 0.75
C PHE A 140 -0.93 22.56 2.25
N GLU A 141 0.11 23.02 2.96
CA GLU A 141 0.03 23.30 4.40
C GLU A 141 -1.02 24.36 4.75
N SER A 142 -1.11 25.44 3.97
CA SER A 142 -2.12 26.48 4.20
C SER A 142 -3.53 26.00 3.86
N ALA A 143 -3.68 25.20 2.79
CA ALA A 143 -4.97 24.60 2.43
C ALA A 143 -5.43 23.57 3.48
N ARG A 144 -4.51 22.76 4.01
CA ARG A 144 -4.76 21.78 5.07
C ARG A 144 -5.19 22.44 6.37
N LYS A 145 -4.47 23.47 6.82
CA LYS A 145 -4.88 24.26 8.01
C LYS A 145 -6.27 24.86 7.86
N PHE A 146 -6.58 25.41 6.68
CA PHE A 146 -7.90 25.93 6.37
C PHE A 146 -8.97 24.82 6.37
N ALA A 147 -8.72 23.69 5.72
CA ALA A 147 -9.66 22.57 5.69
C ALA A 147 -9.94 22.02 7.10
N GLN A 148 -8.91 21.93 7.95
CA GLN A 148 -9.04 21.52 9.35
C GLN A 148 -9.85 22.53 10.18
N SER A 149 -9.72 23.84 9.93
CA SER A 149 -10.50 24.85 10.66
C SER A 149 -12.00 24.81 10.37
N LEU A 150 -12.41 24.16 9.26
CA LEU A 150 -13.82 23.97 8.93
C LEU A 150 -14.48 22.84 9.73
N ASN A 151 -13.70 22.00 10.43
CA ASN A 151 -14.20 20.87 11.23
C ASN A 151 -15.08 19.87 10.46
N LEU A 152 -14.91 19.78 9.14
CA LEU A 152 -15.62 18.81 8.29
C LEU A 152 -15.15 17.39 8.61
N LYS A 153 -16.09 16.44 8.73
CA LYS A 153 -15.77 15.09 9.21
C LYS A 153 -15.60 14.09 8.07
N THR A 154 -16.21 14.35 6.92
CA THR A 154 -16.24 13.41 5.80
C THR A 154 -15.89 14.06 4.47
N VAL A 155 -15.53 13.22 3.50
CA VAL A 155 -15.36 13.63 2.10
C VAL A 155 -16.65 14.21 1.53
N ARG A 156 -17.82 13.75 2.01
CA ARG A 156 -19.13 14.27 1.60
C ARG A 156 -19.31 15.71 2.08
N ASP A 157 -18.92 16.00 3.32
CA ASP A 157 -18.99 17.36 3.88
C ASP A 157 -18.06 18.30 3.09
N TRP A 158 -16.85 17.84 2.76
CA TRP A 158 -15.92 18.59 1.90
C TRP A 158 -16.53 18.88 0.52
N LYS A 159 -17.18 17.87 -0.09
CA LYS A 159 -17.83 18.05 -1.39
C LYS A 159 -18.97 19.07 -1.32
N GLN A 160 -19.83 18.99 -0.30
CA GLN A 160 -20.91 19.95 -0.09
C GLN A 160 -20.38 21.36 0.17
N PHE A 161 -19.32 21.50 0.97
CA PHE A 161 -18.62 22.78 1.15
C PHE A 161 -18.11 23.32 -0.19
N CYS A 162 -17.53 22.46 -1.04
CA CYS A 162 -17.01 22.89 -2.34
C CYS A 162 -18.07 23.30 -3.36
N GLU A 163 -19.30 22.81 -3.20
CA GLU A 163 -20.47 23.16 -4.01
C GLU A 163 -21.16 24.44 -3.50
N SER A 164 -20.80 24.91 -2.31
CA SER A 164 -21.32 26.16 -1.74
C SER A 164 -20.51 27.38 -2.18
N ASP A 165 -21.12 28.57 -2.06
CA ASP A 165 -20.45 29.85 -2.32
C ASP A 165 -19.37 30.22 -1.28
N ARG A 166 -19.16 29.37 -0.27
CA ARG A 166 -18.18 29.60 0.81
C ARG A 166 -16.77 29.11 0.47
N LYS A 167 -16.59 28.36 -0.63
CA LYS A 167 -15.28 27.80 -1.00
C LYS A 167 -14.40 28.89 -1.65
N PRO A 168 -13.24 29.25 -1.07
CA PRO A 168 -12.31 30.18 -1.70
C PRO A 168 -11.82 29.69 -3.07
N ASP A 169 -11.49 30.61 -3.97
CA ASP A 169 -11.01 30.29 -5.32
C ASP A 169 -9.63 29.63 -5.34
N ASP A 170 -8.81 29.92 -4.34
CA ASP A 170 -7.47 29.37 -4.16
C ASP A 170 -7.46 28.02 -3.40
N ILE A 171 -8.65 27.46 -3.14
CA ILE A 171 -8.84 26.11 -2.59
C ILE A 171 -9.36 25.17 -3.68
N PRO A 172 -8.61 24.09 -4.00
CA PRO A 172 -9.06 23.11 -4.97
C PRO A 172 -10.20 22.26 -4.41
N SER A 173 -11.24 22.04 -5.22
CA SER A 173 -12.29 21.06 -4.89
C SER A 173 -11.77 19.61 -4.90
N ALA A 174 -10.70 19.36 -5.66
CA ALA A 174 -10.05 18.06 -5.78
C ALA A 174 -8.60 18.08 -5.24
N PRO A 175 -8.42 18.20 -3.91
CA PRO A 175 -7.09 18.39 -3.31
C PRO A 175 -6.15 17.18 -3.54
N TRP A 176 -6.68 15.96 -3.70
CA TRP A 176 -5.86 14.77 -4.03
C TRP A 176 -5.12 14.89 -5.35
N PHE A 177 -5.68 15.62 -6.32
CA PHE A 177 -5.05 15.86 -7.62
C PHE A 177 -4.11 17.06 -7.54
N SER A 178 -4.55 18.15 -6.91
CA SER A 178 -3.77 19.40 -6.82
C SER A 178 -2.52 19.27 -5.94
N TYR A 179 -2.53 18.35 -4.96
CA TYR A 179 -1.47 18.17 -3.98
C TYR A 179 -0.82 16.78 -4.00
N GLN A 180 -1.05 15.97 -5.05
CA GLN A 180 -0.57 14.58 -5.15
C GLN A 180 0.92 14.40 -4.78
N ASN A 181 1.77 15.34 -5.21
CA ASN A 181 3.22 15.33 -4.94
C ASN A 181 3.66 16.52 -4.06
N LYS A 182 2.73 17.10 -3.31
CA LYS A 182 2.93 18.30 -2.47
C LYS A 182 2.55 18.06 -1.01
N GLY A 183 2.57 16.81 -0.56
CA GLY A 183 2.26 16.42 0.83
C GLY A 183 0.90 15.78 1.05
N TRP A 184 0.10 15.56 0.00
CA TRP A 184 -1.19 14.89 0.14
C TRP A 184 -1.07 13.48 0.74
N ASN A 185 -1.77 13.26 1.86
CA ASN A 185 -1.79 11.97 2.56
C ASN A 185 -3.23 11.45 2.80
N GLY A 186 -4.16 11.83 1.91
CA GLY A 186 -5.56 11.46 1.98
C GLY A 186 -6.43 12.43 2.78
N PHE A 187 -7.75 12.24 2.67
CA PHE A 187 -8.74 13.14 3.26
C PHE A 187 -8.69 13.19 4.79
N ASN A 188 -8.33 12.07 5.43
CA ASN A 188 -8.25 12.02 6.88
C ASN A 188 -7.15 12.96 7.43
N ASP A 189 -6.03 13.09 6.71
CA ASP A 189 -5.00 14.06 7.06
C ASP A 189 -5.43 15.50 6.72
N PHE A 190 -5.99 15.68 5.52
CA PHE A 190 -6.38 17.00 5.02
C PHE A 190 -7.51 17.65 5.82
N LEU A 191 -8.49 16.87 6.29
CA LEU A 191 -9.59 17.33 7.12
C LEU A 191 -9.29 17.26 8.63
N GLY A 192 -8.17 16.63 9.02
CA GLY A 192 -7.84 16.41 10.44
C GLY A 192 -8.74 15.40 11.14
N THR A 193 -9.30 14.45 10.39
CA THR A 193 -10.20 13.39 10.90
C THR A 193 -9.51 12.05 11.08
N GLY A 194 -8.23 11.95 10.69
CA GLY A 194 -7.40 10.77 10.86
C GLY A 194 -6.63 10.72 12.17
N PHE A 195 -6.14 9.53 12.51
CA PHE A 195 -5.19 9.36 13.60
C PHE A 195 -3.86 10.07 13.28
N ALA A 196 -3.20 10.58 14.32
CA ALA A 196 -1.88 11.17 14.23
C ALA A 196 -0.86 10.18 13.64
N SER A 197 0.26 10.69 13.11
CA SER A 197 1.36 9.83 12.64
C SER A 197 1.87 8.91 13.76
N PHE A 198 2.39 7.73 13.40
CA PHE A 198 2.88 6.78 14.39
C PHE A 198 3.89 7.40 15.36
N LYS A 199 4.82 8.22 14.85
CA LYS A 199 5.82 8.92 15.67
C LYS A 199 5.17 9.84 16.70
N LYS A 200 4.28 10.74 16.27
CA LYS A 200 3.60 11.69 17.18
C LYS A 200 2.74 10.94 18.21
N ALA A 201 1.99 9.94 17.75
CA ALA A 201 1.08 9.19 18.63
C ALA A 201 1.86 8.30 19.64
N ARG A 202 3.01 7.75 19.24
CA ARG A 202 3.93 7.00 20.11
C ARG A 202 4.58 7.91 21.15
N GLU A 203 5.08 9.08 20.75
CA GLU A 203 5.64 10.07 21.69
C GLU A 203 4.61 10.48 22.75
N PHE A 204 3.35 10.69 22.34
CA PHE A 204 2.24 10.93 23.27
C PHE A 204 2.00 9.71 24.20
N ALA A 205 1.94 8.50 23.65
CA ALA A 205 1.72 7.31 24.48
C ALA A 205 2.83 7.08 25.51
N GLN A 206 4.08 7.37 25.13
CA GLN A 206 5.25 7.27 26.00
C GLN A 206 5.27 8.34 27.09
N SER A 207 4.80 9.56 26.80
CA SER A 207 4.77 10.64 27.80
C SER A 207 3.82 10.35 28.98
N LEU A 208 2.81 9.49 28.77
CA LEU A 208 1.89 9.04 29.81
C LEU A 208 2.54 8.05 30.79
N ASN A 209 3.73 7.52 30.49
CA ASN A 209 4.49 6.59 31.34
C ASN A 209 3.72 5.32 31.78
N LEU A 210 2.70 4.91 31.01
CA LEU A 210 1.86 3.74 31.28
C LEU A 210 2.68 2.45 31.15
N LYS A 211 2.41 1.46 32.01
CA LYS A 211 3.24 0.24 32.09
C LYS A 211 2.68 -0.91 31.28
N THR A 212 1.36 -0.93 31.04
CA THR A 212 0.69 -2.05 30.37
C THR A 212 -0.35 -1.58 29.36
N MET A 213 -0.69 -2.44 28.41
CA MET A 213 -1.82 -2.19 27.50
C MET A 213 -3.17 -2.13 28.21
N ARG A 214 -3.28 -2.68 29.43
CA ARG A 214 -4.47 -2.52 30.26
C ARG A 214 -4.60 -1.08 30.73
N ASP A 215 -3.50 -0.48 31.20
CA ASP A 215 -3.46 0.92 31.58
C ASP A 215 -3.74 1.83 30.37
N TRP A 216 -3.20 1.48 29.20
CA TRP A 216 -3.52 2.17 27.94
C TRP A 216 -5.01 2.14 27.63
N LYS A 217 -5.64 0.97 27.75
CA LYS A 217 -7.07 0.80 27.49
C LYS A 217 -7.90 1.65 28.46
N GLN A 218 -7.57 1.61 29.76
CA GLN A 218 -8.26 2.40 30.78
C GLN A 218 -8.09 3.91 30.55
N PHE A 219 -6.89 4.36 30.16
CA PHE A 219 -6.67 5.75 29.74
C PHE A 219 -7.56 6.12 28.55
N CYS A 220 -7.66 5.22 27.55
CA CYS A 220 -8.46 5.47 26.36
C CYS A 220 -9.97 5.52 26.60
N GLU A 221 -10.44 4.90 27.68
CA GLU A 221 -11.83 4.93 28.14
C GLU A 221 -12.15 6.19 28.96
N SER A 222 -11.14 7.00 29.31
CA SER A 222 -11.32 8.28 29.98
C SER A 222 -11.51 9.44 29.00
N ASP A 223 -12.11 10.54 29.47
CA ASP A 223 -12.29 11.78 28.68
C ASP A 223 -10.96 12.51 28.35
N ARG A 224 -9.82 11.97 28.78
CA ARG A 224 -8.49 12.57 28.57
C ARG A 224 -7.83 12.14 27.26
N LYS A 225 -8.40 11.17 26.52
CA LYS A 225 -7.81 10.65 25.28
C LYS A 225 -8.10 11.60 24.11
N PRO A 226 -7.08 12.20 23.46
CA PRO A 226 -7.31 12.99 22.25
C PRO A 226 -7.93 12.15 21.11
N ASP A 227 -8.75 12.76 20.27
CA ASP A 227 -9.43 12.08 19.15
C ASP A 227 -8.45 11.48 18.14
N GLU A 228 -7.34 12.18 17.89
CA GLU A 228 -6.27 11.75 16.99
C GLU A 228 -5.44 10.55 17.51
N ILE A 229 -5.65 10.13 18.75
CA ILE A 229 -4.94 9.01 19.37
C ILE A 229 -5.84 7.75 19.34
N PRO A 230 -5.39 6.67 18.66
CA PRO A 230 -6.20 5.48 18.51
C PRO A 230 -6.23 4.64 19.78
N THR A 231 -7.40 4.13 20.14
CA THR A 231 -7.56 3.15 21.22
C THR A 231 -6.85 1.83 20.90
N THR A 232 -6.79 1.46 19.62
CA THR A 232 -6.16 0.22 19.13
C THR A 232 -4.98 0.52 18.19
N PRO A 233 -3.84 0.99 18.73
CA PRO A 233 -2.72 1.47 17.92
C PRO A 233 -2.09 0.37 17.06
N GLN A 234 -2.10 -0.88 17.51
CA GLN A 234 -1.64 -2.04 16.74
C GLN A 234 -2.37 -2.24 15.41
N ALA A 235 -3.67 -1.92 15.33
CA ALA A 235 -4.45 -2.06 14.11
C ALA A 235 -4.22 -0.86 13.18
N VAL A 236 -4.19 0.35 13.75
CA VAL A 236 -4.03 1.61 13.01
C VAL A 236 -2.63 1.73 12.41
N TYR A 237 -1.61 1.32 13.16
CA TYR A 237 -0.20 1.45 12.79
C TYR A 237 0.43 0.13 12.31
N LYS A 238 -0.39 -0.88 11.99
CA LYS A 238 0.07 -2.08 11.30
C LYS A 238 0.80 -1.69 10.01
N ASN A 239 2.05 -2.12 9.87
CA ASN A 239 2.95 -1.75 8.75
C ASN A 239 3.29 -0.24 8.64
N LYS A 240 2.98 0.57 9.67
CA LYS A 240 3.29 2.01 9.73
C LYS A 240 4.24 2.34 10.89
N GLY A 241 5.09 1.38 11.26
CA GLY A 241 6.08 1.52 12.34
C GLY A 241 5.73 0.82 13.65
N TRP A 242 4.54 0.22 13.79
CA TRP A 242 4.21 -0.57 14.98
C TRP A 242 5.17 -1.76 15.14
N ILE A 243 5.90 -1.79 16.26
CA ILE A 243 6.81 -2.90 16.63
C ILE A 243 6.12 -3.80 17.66
N SER A 244 5.74 -3.23 18.80
CA SER A 244 5.11 -3.94 19.90
C SER A 244 4.43 -2.97 20.87
N ALA A 245 3.59 -3.51 21.75
CA ALA A 245 3.05 -2.75 22.87
C ALA A 245 4.14 -2.17 23.78
N GLY A 246 5.26 -2.88 23.95
CA GLY A 246 6.38 -2.40 24.76
C GLY A 246 7.08 -1.20 24.13
N ASP A 247 7.24 -1.19 22.81
CA ASP A 247 7.74 -0.04 22.05
C ASP A 247 6.76 1.14 22.13
N TRP A 248 5.47 0.89 21.91
CA TRP A 248 4.42 1.91 21.96
C TRP A 248 4.36 2.64 23.30
N LEU A 249 4.43 1.91 24.41
CA LEU A 249 4.37 2.48 25.76
C LEU A 249 5.74 2.90 26.30
N GLY A 250 6.83 2.65 25.56
CA GLY A 250 8.19 2.97 26.01
C GLY A 250 8.68 2.11 27.18
N THR A 251 8.10 0.91 27.36
CA THR A 251 8.47 -0.01 28.45
C THR A 251 9.57 -0.99 28.07
N GLY A 252 9.93 -1.07 26.79
CA GLY A 252 10.92 -2.05 26.29
C GLY A 252 10.44 -3.50 26.35
N ASN A 253 9.20 -3.76 26.76
CA ASN A 253 8.66 -5.12 26.91
C ASN A 253 8.46 -5.80 25.54
N VAL A 254 9.37 -6.70 25.18
CA VAL A 254 9.24 -7.55 23.99
C VAL A 254 8.41 -8.80 24.31
N ALA A 255 7.39 -9.06 23.49
CA ALA A 255 6.59 -10.29 23.57
C ALA A 255 7.50 -11.53 23.52
N SER A 256 7.19 -12.56 24.32
CA SER A 256 8.03 -13.75 24.46
C SER A 256 8.39 -14.41 23.11
N ILE A 257 7.46 -14.41 22.15
CA ILE A 257 7.64 -14.96 20.80
C ILE A 257 8.67 -14.20 19.95
N ASN A 258 8.88 -12.91 20.23
CA ASN A 258 9.79 -12.04 19.48
C ASN A 258 11.17 -11.92 20.14
N LYS A 259 11.38 -12.54 21.32
CA LYS A 259 12.68 -12.53 22.00
C LYS A 259 13.68 -13.36 21.21
N LYS A 260 14.79 -12.74 20.81
CA LYS A 260 15.93 -13.43 20.18
C LYS A 260 16.90 -13.87 21.27
N PHE A 261 17.06 -15.18 21.42
CA PHE A 261 18.03 -15.77 22.35
C PHE A 261 19.31 -16.15 21.60
N ARG A 262 20.46 -16.07 22.28
CA ARG A 262 21.75 -16.48 21.70
C ARG A 262 21.80 -17.99 21.42
N SER A 263 22.82 -18.43 20.68
CA SER A 263 22.99 -19.85 20.32
C SER A 263 23.05 -20.73 21.58
N PHE A 264 22.65 -22.00 21.47
CA PHE A 264 22.69 -22.91 22.61
C PHE A 264 24.10 -23.01 23.22
N ASN A 265 25.13 -23.10 22.37
CA ASN A 265 26.52 -23.24 22.83
C ASN A 265 26.97 -22.00 23.63
N ASP A 266 26.72 -20.79 23.12
CA ASP A 266 27.11 -19.56 23.80
C ASP A 266 26.31 -19.34 25.09
N ALA A 267 25.02 -19.69 25.07
CA ALA A 267 24.15 -19.60 26.23
C ALA A 267 24.56 -20.62 27.32
N ARG A 268 24.99 -21.82 26.91
CA ARG A 268 25.50 -22.86 27.80
C ARG A 268 26.83 -22.46 28.43
N VAL A 269 27.78 -21.93 27.65
CA VAL A 269 29.07 -21.42 28.19
C VAL A 269 28.82 -20.35 29.25
N PHE A 270 27.90 -19.42 28.99
CA PHE A 270 27.48 -18.43 29.98
C PHE A 270 26.85 -19.07 31.23
N ALA A 271 25.94 -20.03 31.06
CA ALA A 271 25.31 -20.70 32.20
C ALA A 271 26.33 -21.47 33.07
N GLN A 272 27.32 -22.10 32.43
CA GLN A 272 28.41 -22.80 33.09
C GLN A 272 29.36 -21.85 33.84
N SER A 273 29.64 -20.66 33.29
CA SER A 273 30.50 -19.68 33.97
C SER A 273 29.94 -19.15 35.29
N LEU A 274 28.64 -19.32 35.53
CA LEU A 274 27.99 -18.93 36.79
C LEU A 274 28.24 -19.93 37.93
N ASN A 275 28.80 -21.11 37.65
CA ASN A 275 29.09 -22.16 38.63
C ASN A 275 27.89 -22.55 39.52
N LEU A 276 26.68 -22.51 38.97
CA LEU A 276 25.45 -22.86 39.70
C LEU A 276 25.30 -24.37 39.82
N LYS A 277 24.89 -24.85 40.99
CA LYS A 277 24.90 -26.29 41.30
C LYS A 277 23.67 -27.03 40.83
N ASN A 278 22.56 -26.33 40.60
CA ASN A 278 21.27 -26.96 40.30
C ASN A 278 20.27 -25.98 39.66
N GLY A 279 19.16 -26.52 39.16
CA GLY A 279 18.11 -25.72 38.52
C GLY A 279 17.41 -24.71 39.44
N ASN A 280 17.43 -24.89 40.77
CA ASN A 280 16.84 -23.93 41.70
C ASN A 280 17.70 -22.66 41.76
N GLU A 281 19.02 -22.81 41.82
CA GLU A 281 19.96 -21.70 41.74
C GLU A 281 19.84 -20.96 40.41
N TRP A 282 19.67 -21.67 39.29
CA TRP A 282 19.36 -21.05 37.99
C TRP A 282 18.08 -20.22 38.03
N ASN A 283 16.99 -20.78 38.58
CA ASN A 283 15.71 -20.08 38.67
C ASN A 283 15.80 -18.82 39.54
N ASN A 284 16.56 -18.88 40.64
CA ASN A 284 16.79 -17.74 41.54
C ASN A 284 17.64 -16.67 40.85
N PHE A 285 18.70 -17.07 40.14
CA PHE A 285 19.50 -16.16 39.32
C PHE A 285 18.63 -15.41 38.29
N CYS A 286 17.79 -16.10 37.52
CA CYS A 286 16.89 -15.44 36.56
C CYS A 286 15.84 -14.55 37.22
N ARG A 287 15.39 -14.87 38.44
CA ARG A 287 14.45 -14.03 39.20
C ARG A 287 15.08 -12.74 39.70
N SER A 288 16.39 -12.75 39.98
CA SER A 288 17.13 -11.57 40.42
C SER A 288 17.26 -10.46 39.36
N LYS A 289 16.76 -10.70 38.13
CA LYS A 289 16.88 -9.81 36.95
C LYS A 289 18.32 -9.49 36.54
N LYS A 290 19.30 -10.27 37.00
CA LYS A 290 20.70 -10.19 36.58
C LYS A 290 21.01 -11.02 35.32
N ASN A 291 20.04 -11.78 34.80
CA ASN A 291 20.24 -12.55 33.58
C ASN A 291 20.24 -11.61 32.36
N PRO A 292 21.17 -11.77 31.41
CA PRO A 292 21.11 -11.08 30.13
C PRO A 292 19.78 -11.34 29.40
N GLU A 293 19.29 -10.36 28.65
CA GLU A 293 18.00 -10.46 27.95
C GLU A 293 17.96 -11.57 26.89
N ASP A 294 19.12 -11.91 26.34
CA ASP A 294 19.32 -12.94 25.32
C ASP A 294 19.61 -14.33 25.89
N ILE A 295 19.53 -14.48 27.23
CA ILE A 295 19.59 -15.75 27.94
C ILE A 295 18.18 -16.13 28.42
N PRO A 296 17.62 -17.26 27.95
CA PRO A 296 16.27 -17.63 28.30
C PRO A 296 16.19 -18.13 29.75
N ARG A 297 15.16 -17.68 30.46
CA ARG A 297 14.85 -18.19 31.82
C ARG A 297 14.52 -19.69 31.81
N ASN A 298 13.83 -20.17 30.76
CA ASN A 298 13.52 -21.59 30.56
C ASN A 298 14.32 -22.11 29.34
N PRO A 299 15.60 -22.48 29.54
CA PRO A 299 16.45 -22.94 28.44
C PRO A 299 15.99 -24.29 27.87
N GLN A 300 15.36 -25.16 28.67
CA GLN A 300 14.78 -26.41 28.18
C GLN A 300 13.74 -26.16 27.08
N ALA A 301 12.84 -25.19 27.27
CA ALA A 301 11.82 -24.88 26.27
C ALA A 301 12.42 -24.27 25.00
N VAL A 302 13.40 -23.38 25.14
CA VAL A 302 14.02 -22.66 24.00
C VAL A 302 14.96 -23.55 23.19
N TYR A 303 15.67 -24.48 23.85
CA TYR A 303 16.73 -25.28 23.24
C TYR A 303 16.40 -26.77 23.11
N ARG A 304 15.14 -27.20 23.35
CA ARG A 304 14.70 -28.62 23.32
C ARG A 304 15.23 -29.44 22.14
N ASN A 305 15.27 -28.82 20.95
CA ASN A 305 15.74 -29.44 19.71
C ASN A 305 16.99 -28.74 19.14
N LYS A 306 17.75 -28.03 20.00
CA LYS A 306 18.91 -27.22 19.64
C LYS A 306 20.15 -27.58 20.47
N GLY A 307 20.23 -28.83 20.94
CA GLY A 307 21.34 -29.33 21.73
C GLY A 307 21.07 -29.45 23.24
N TRP A 308 19.88 -29.08 23.73
CA TRP A 308 19.54 -29.28 25.13
C TRP A 308 19.55 -30.77 25.51
N ILE A 309 20.37 -31.14 26.49
CA ILE A 309 20.42 -32.49 27.04
C ILE A 309 19.72 -32.54 28.40
N SER A 310 20.20 -31.73 29.35
CA SER A 310 19.66 -31.68 30.71
C SER A 310 20.10 -30.40 31.40
N VAL A 311 19.48 -30.10 32.55
CA VAL A 311 19.93 -29.00 33.41
C VAL A 311 21.36 -29.22 33.91
N GLY A 312 21.81 -30.47 34.05
CA GLY A 312 23.17 -30.78 34.47
C GLY A 312 24.22 -30.48 33.40
N ASP A 313 23.91 -30.78 32.13
CA ASP A 313 24.73 -30.38 30.98
C ASP A 313 24.75 -28.84 30.83
N TRP A 314 23.58 -28.23 30.92
CA TRP A 314 23.42 -26.77 30.85
C TRP A 314 24.24 -26.01 31.89
N LEU A 315 24.27 -26.50 33.13
CA LEU A 315 25.00 -25.87 34.23
C LEU A 315 26.44 -26.39 34.38
N GLY A 316 26.86 -27.39 33.60
CA GLY A 316 28.21 -27.97 33.69
C GLY A 316 28.45 -28.82 34.95
N THR A 317 27.37 -29.27 35.61
CA THR A 317 27.45 -30.04 36.86
C THR A 317 27.59 -31.54 36.63
N GLY A 318 27.48 -32.01 35.37
CA GLY A 318 27.47 -33.43 35.03
C GLY A 318 26.25 -34.21 35.58
N SER A 319 25.29 -33.50 36.18
CA SER A 319 24.11 -34.11 36.80
C SER A 319 23.13 -34.63 35.76
N ILE A 320 23.25 -35.91 35.39
CA ILE A 320 22.32 -36.57 34.47
C ILE A 320 20.96 -36.84 35.14
N SER A 321 19.88 -36.76 34.36
CA SER A 321 18.52 -36.99 34.83
C SER A 321 18.34 -38.41 35.39
N VAL A 322 17.40 -38.60 36.32
CA VAL A 322 17.09 -39.94 36.86
C VAL A 322 16.67 -40.90 35.74
N VAL A 323 15.98 -40.39 34.71
CA VAL A 323 15.59 -41.17 33.53
C VAL A 323 16.82 -41.69 32.79
N GLU A 324 17.81 -40.82 32.53
CA GLU A 324 19.05 -41.20 31.83
C GLU A 324 19.90 -42.18 32.65
N LYS A 325 20.04 -41.94 33.97
CA LYS A 325 20.68 -42.90 34.89
C LYS A 325 20.02 -44.27 34.81
N SER A 326 18.70 -44.29 34.64
CA SER A 326 17.92 -45.53 34.66
C SER A 326 18.01 -46.38 33.39
N LYS A 327 18.52 -45.83 32.27
CA LYS A 327 18.81 -46.60 31.06
C LYS A 327 19.99 -47.55 31.25
N ASN A 328 20.92 -47.19 32.13
CA ASN A 328 22.11 -48.00 32.43
C ASN A 328 21.85 -49.04 33.52
N TYR A 329 20.63 -49.16 34.02
CA TYR A 329 20.30 -50.17 35.02
C TYR A 329 20.05 -51.53 34.40
N LEU A 330 20.60 -52.56 35.02
CA LEU A 330 20.40 -53.94 34.59
C LEU A 330 18.91 -54.33 34.69
N PRO A 331 18.43 -55.27 33.85
CA PRO A 331 17.13 -55.91 34.03
C PRO A 331 16.99 -56.49 35.46
N PHE A 332 15.77 -56.52 35.99
CA PHE A 332 15.53 -56.88 37.40
C PHE A 332 16.15 -58.25 37.77
N LYS A 333 15.97 -59.27 36.93
CA LYS A 333 16.54 -60.61 37.14
C LYS A 333 18.06 -60.59 37.36
N GLU A 334 18.80 -59.88 36.52
CA GLU A 334 20.26 -59.77 36.60
C GLU A 334 20.68 -58.90 37.79
N ALA A 335 20.07 -57.73 37.94
CA ALA A 335 20.33 -56.81 39.04
C ALA A 335 20.12 -57.48 40.40
N ARG A 336 19.11 -58.34 40.52
CA ARG A 336 18.77 -59.06 41.74
C ARG A 336 19.81 -60.12 42.11
N VAL A 337 20.36 -60.84 41.14
CA VAL A 337 21.40 -61.85 41.40
C VAL A 337 22.63 -61.14 41.99
N ILE A 338 23.11 -60.11 41.30
CA ILE A 338 24.26 -59.32 41.75
C ILE A 338 23.98 -58.66 43.10
N ALA A 339 22.80 -58.08 43.29
CA ALA A 339 22.42 -57.44 44.55
C ALA A 339 22.45 -58.41 45.74
N ARG A 340 22.04 -59.68 45.54
CA ARG A 340 22.09 -60.70 46.60
C ARG A 340 23.51 -61.13 46.94
N ASP A 341 24.37 -61.24 45.94
CA ASP A 341 25.77 -61.60 46.15
C ASP A 341 26.51 -60.48 46.89
N LEU A 342 26.27 -59.22 46.51
CA LEU A 342 26.79 -58.06 47.22
C LEU A 342 26.25 -57.96 48.64
N ALA A 343 24.96 -58.27 48.83
CA ALA A 343 24.36 -58.24 50.17
C ALA A 343 25.00 -59.26 51.11
N LYS A 344 25.28 -60.48 50.63
CA LYS A 344 26.03 -61.49 51.39
C LYS A 344 27.48 -61.06 51.64
N LYS A 345 28.16 -60.57 50.60
CA LYS A 345 29.58 -60.17 50.65
C LYS A 345 29.84 -59.04 51.65
N TYR A 346 28.94 -58.06 51.72
CA TYR A 346 29.10 -56.87 52.56
C TYR A 346 28.21 -56.86 53.80
N ASN A 347 27.57 -58.00 54.12
CA ASN A 347 26.65 -58.16 55.26
C ASN A 347 25.57 -57.06 55.32
N ILE A 348 24.94 -56.79 54.17
CA ILE A 348 23.88 -55.78 54.03
C ILE A 348 22.54 -56.43 54.46
N LEU A 349 22.02 -56.03 55.62
CA LEU A 349 20.81 -56.61 56.21
C LEU A 349 19.60 -55.68 56.10
N THR A 350 19.83 -54.37 56.07
CA THR A 350 18.79 -53.34 56.04
C THR A 350 18.87 -52.47 54.78
N TRP A 351 17.82 -51.67 54.54
CA TRP A 351 17.84 -50.66 53.48
C TRP A 351 18.87 -49.56 53.76
N GLU A 352 19.07 -49.19 55.03
CA GLU A 352 20.10 -48.26 55.46
C GLU A 352 21.50 -48.76 55.11
N ASP A 353 21.77 -50.05 55.34
CA ASP A 353 23.04 -50.69 54.97
C ASP A 353 23.25 -50.67 53.45
N TRP A 354 22.19 -50.92 52.68
CA TRP A 354 22.22 -50.84 51.22
C TRP A 354 22.54 -49.43 50.72
N LYS A 355 21.85 -48.42 51.27
CA LYS A 355 22.08 -47.01 50.95
C LYS A 355 23.51 -46.58 51.28
N LYS A 356 24.02 -46.99 52.44
CA LYS A 356 25.40 -46.72 52.87
C LYS A 356 26.41 -47.40 51.94
N ALA A 357 26.23 -48.69 51.65
CA ALA A 357 27.09 -49.42 50.72
C ALA A 357 27.09 -48.81 49.30
N TYR A 358 25.93 -48.29 48.85
CA TYR A 358 25.82 -47.58 47.57
C TYR A 358 26.60 -46.25 47.58
N GLN A 359 26.49 -45.47 48.66
CA GLN A 359 27.22 -44.21 48.84
C GLN A 359 28.74 -44.42 48.93
N GLU A 360 29.17 -45.51 49.56
CA GLU A 360 30.57 -45.94 49.66
C GLU A 360 31.11 -46.57 48.36
N GLY A 361 30.30 -46.67 47.30
CA GLY A 361 30.71 -47.22 46.01
C GLY A 361 30.86 -48.74 45.96
N LYS A 362 30.41 -49.46 46.99
CA LYS A 362 30.42 -50.94 47.04
C LYS A 362 29.37 -51.56 46.12
N ILE A 363 28.34 -50.80 45.76
CA ILE A 363 27.30 -51.22 44.81
C ILE A 363 27.59 -50.61 43.43
N PRO A 364 27.69 -51.42 42.37
CA PRO A 364 27.86 -50.95 41.00
C PRO A 364 26.78 -49.94 40.56
N LYS A 365 27.18 -48.91 39.80
CA LYS A 365 26.28 -47.83 39.34
C LYS A 365 25.17 -48.28 38.39
N ASN A 366 25.25 -49.49 37.83
CA ASN A 366 24.22 -50.12 37.00
C ASN A 366 23.16 -50.88 37.84
N ILE A 367 23.25 -50.83 39.18
CA ILE A 367 22.21 -51.28 40.09
C ILE A 367 21.60 -50.04 40.76
N PRO A 368 20.27 -49.88 40.83
CA PRO A 368 19.67 -48.69 41.44
C PRO A 368 19.95 -48.60 42.96
N ASN A 369 20.25 -47.39 43.45
CA ASN A 369 20.30 -47.07 44.89
C ASN A 369 18.96 -47.37 45.59
N PHE A 370 17.86 -47.19 44.87
CA PHE A 370 16.51 -47.49 45.35
C PHE A 370 15.83 -48.49 44.40
N PRO A 371 16.10 -49.80 44.56
CA PRO A 371 15.55 -50.84 43.68
C PRO A 371 14.02 -50.86 43.63
N ASP A 372 13.37 -50.59 44.76
CA ASP A 372 11.92 -50.63 44.91
C ASP A 372 11.19 -49.56 44.10
N GLY A 373 11.83 -48.41 43.88
CA GLY A 373 11.29 -47.35 43.01
C GLY A 373 11.61 -47.55 41.54
N LYS A 374 12.62 -48.36 41.18
CA LYS A 374 12.95 -48.66 39.77
C LYS A 374 12.21 -49.89 39.25
N TYR A 375 12.16 -50.97 40.03
CA TYR A 375 11.55 -52.22 39.65
C TYR A 375 10.16 -52.34 40.28
N SER A 376 9.13 -52.25 39.45
CA SER A 376 7.74 -52.28 39.91
C SER A 376 7.44 -53.56 40.69
N LYS A 377 6.52 -53.50 41.65
CA LYS A 377 6.06 -54.66 42.43
C LYS A 377 5.65 -55.84 41.51
N LYS A 378 5.00 -55.54 40.38
CA LYS A 378 4.61 -56.53 39.37
C LYS A 378 5.81 -57.22 38.71
N GLN A 379 6.85 -56.48 38.32
CA GLN A 379 8.10 -57.05 37.78
C GLN A 379 8.80 -57.91 38.82
N ARG A 380 8.89 -57.42 40.06
CA ARG A 380 9.51 -58.14 41.18
C ARG A 380 8.83 -59.48 41.44
N LEU A 381 7.50 -59.51 41.46
CA LEU A 381 6.71 -60.73 41.67
C LEU A 381 6.79 -61.71 40.48
N LYS A 382 6.69 -61.20 39.24
CA LYS A 382 6.71 -62.02 38.01
C LYS A 382 8.04 -62.75 37.82
N GLU A 383 9.16 -62.13 38.22
CA GLU A 383 10.50 -62.68 38.08
C GLU A 383 11.01 -63.35 39.37
N GLY A 384 10.09 -63.80 40.24
CA GLY A 384 10.36 -64.68 41.39
C GLY A 384 10.91 -63.99 42.64
N GLY A 385 10.65 -62.69 42.81
CA GLY A 385 11.04 -61.92 43.99
C GLY A 385 10.01 -62.09 45.10
N LYS A 386 10.45 -62.50 46.29
CA LYS A 386 9.61 -62.46 47.49
C LYS A 386 9.59 -61.02 48.02
N VAL A 387 8.39 -60.48 48.23
CA VAL A 387 8.21 -59.20 48.91
C VAL A 387 8.41 -59.48 50.40
N LYS A 388 9.48 -58.95 50.98
CA LYS A 388 9.64 -58.80 52.43
C LYS A 388 9.84 -57.33 52.71
#